data_AF-A0A957FSI6-F1
#
_entry.id   AF-A0A957FSI6-F1
#
_cell.length_a   1.000
_cell.length_b   1.000
_cell.length_c   1.000
_cell.angle_alpha   90.00
_cell.angle_beta   90.00
_cell.angle_gamma   90.00
#
_symmetry.space_group_name_H-M   'P 1'
#
loop_
_entity.id
_entity.type
_entity.pdbx_description
1 polymer ?
#
loop_
_entity_poly.entity_id
_entity_poly.type
_entity_poly.pdbx_seq_one_letter_code
_entity_poly.pdbx_strand_id
1 'polypeptide(L)' 'MTQAPRNLPNTFYLSLVTVDPAAELPLYRQIYQGMREAILTGRLAAGTRLPSTRDLVTIWGVSRNTLRNAFDQLIA' A
#
# COMPACT_ATOMS: atom_id res chain seq x y z
N MET A 1 0.53 -24.28 -1.81
CA MET A 1 -0.90 -23.93 -1.74
C MET A 1 -1.17 -23.14 -0.46
N THR A 2 -0.52 -21.99 -0.29
CA THR A 2 -0.65 -21.18 0.94
C THR A 2 -1.73 -20.14 0.69
N GLN A 3 -2.94 -20.38 1.18
CA GLN A 3 -4.01 -19.39 1.09
C GLN A 3 -3.60 -18.17 1.90
N ALA A 4 -3.45 -17.02 1.23
CA ALA A 4 -3.23 -15.76 1.92
C ALA A 4 -4.41 -15.49 2.87
N PRO A 5 -4.16 -15.01 4.10
CA PRO A 5 -5.23 -14.71 5.05
C PRO A 5 -6.24 -13.75 4.42
N ARG A 6 -7.53 -14.11 4.50
CA ARG A 6 -8.63 -13.34 3.87
C ARG A 6 -8.78 -11.91 4.42
N ASN A 7 -8.21 -11.61 5.58
CA ASN A 7 -8.17 -10.27 6.15
C ASN A 7 -6.92 -10.11 7.03
N LEU A 8 -6.04 -9.16 6.68
CA LEU A 8 -4.86 -8.80 7.46
C LEU A 8 -5.19 -7.63 8.39
N PRO A 9 -4.59 -7.55 9.59
CA PRO A 9 -4.84 -6.44 10.51
C PRO A 9 -4.35 -5.11 9.94
N ASN A 10 -4.96 -3.98 10.33
CA ASN A 10 -4.52 -2.64 9.91
C ASN A 10 -3.03 -2.39 10.17
N THR A 11 -2.49 -2.93 11.25
CA THR A 11 -1.07 -2.87 11.62
C THR A 11 -0.15 -3.46 10.55
N PHE A 12 -0.60 -4.48 9.82
CA PHE A 12 0.17 -5.04 8.71
C PHE A 12 0.34 -3.99 7.60
N TYR A 13 -0.74 -3.30 7.22
CA TYR A 13 -0.69 -2.28 6.15
C TYR A 13 0.13 -1.05 6.54
N LEU A 14 0.16 -0.66 7.83
CA LEU A 14 1.08 0.36 8.33
C LEU A 14 2.55 -0.02 8.12
N SER A 15 2.89 -1.30 8.25
CA SER A 15 4.27 -1.78 8.08
C SER A 15 4.72 -1.92 6.62
N LEU A 16 3.79 -1.94 5.66
CA LEU A 16 4.10 -2.10 4.24
C LEU A 16 4.65 -0.82 3.62
N VAL A 17 4.14 0.32 4.06
CA VAL A 17 4.44 1.63 3.48
C VAL A 17 4.61 2.62 4.60
N THR A 18 5.78 3.23 4.65
CA THR A 18 6.02 4.45 5.45
C THR A 18 5.92 5.65 4.53
N VAL A 19 5.09 6.62 4.90
CA VAL A 19 4.88 7.85 4.14
C VAL A 19 5.45 9.02 4.94
N ASP A 20 6.39 9.74 4.34
CA ASP A 20 7.00 10.94 4.90
C ASP A 20 6.64 12.16 4.04
N PRO A 21 5.77 13.08 4.52
CA PRO A 21 5.42 14.29 3.80
C PRO A 21 6.56 15.31 3.71
N ALA A 22 7.62 15.18 4.50
CA ALA A 22 8.79 16.06 4.46
C ALA A 22 9.86 15.57 3.46
N ALA A 23 9.75 14.34 2.95
CA ALA A 23 10.68 13.81 1.98
C ALA A 23 10.51 14.47 0.60
N GLU A 24 11.60 14.56 -0.17
CA GLU A 24 11.60 15.12 -1.52
C GLU A 24 10.79 14.28 -2.53
N LEU A 25 10.60 12.99 -2.23
CA LEU A 25 9.84 12.08 -3.07
C LEU A 25 8.33 12.33 -2.90
N PRO A 26 7.54 12.52 -3.97
CA PRO A 26 6.10 12.70 -3.84
C PRO A 26 5.41 11.53 -3.13
N LEU A 27 4.41 11.81 -2.29
CA LEU A 27 3.72 10.80 -1.47
C LEU A 27 3.21 9.59 -2.27
N TYR A 28 2.66 9.82 -3.47
CA TYR A 28 2.15 8.72 -4.29
C TYR A 28 3.28 7.79 -4.78
N ARG A 29 4.49 8.33 -5.00
CA ARG A 29 5.68 7.54 -5.38
C ARG A 29 6.21 6.75 -4.19
N GLN A 30 6.18 7.32 -2.98
CA GLN A 30 6.53 6.59 -1.77
C GLN A 30 5.61 5.38 -1.56
N ILE A 31 4.29 5.58 -1.69
CA ILE A 31 3.31 4.50 -1.59
C ILE A 31 3.53 3.44 -2.67
N TYR A 32 3.72 3.88 -3.91
CA TYR A 32 4.01 2.98 -5.03
C TYR A 32 5.26 2.12 -4.76
N GLN A 33 6.35 2.72 -4.30
CA GLN A 33 7.60 2.01 -4.03
C GLN A 33 7.44 1.00 -2.90
N GLY A 34 6.84 1.40 -1.77
CA GLY A 34 6.62 0.49 -0.64
C GLY A 34 5.70 -0.69 -1.00
N MET A 35 4.61 -0.43 -1.75
CA MET A 35 3.73 -1.49 -2.23
C MET A 35 4.43 -2.42 -3.21
N ARG A 36 5.19 -1.87 -4.17
CA ARG A 36 5.96 -2.65 -5.13
C ARG A 36 6.99 -3.54 -4.43
N GLU A 37 7.72 -3.00 -3.47
CA GLU A 37 8.68 -3.77 -2.67
C GLU A 37 7.98 -4.88 -1.87
N ALA A 38 6.85 -4.59 -1.22
CA ALA A 38 6.07 -5.58 -0.49
C ALA A 38 5.60 -6.75 -1.38
N ILE A 39 5.20 -6.46 -2.62
CA ILE A 39 4.81 -7.47 -3.61
C ILE A 39 6.03 -8.28 -4.04
N LEU A 40 7.12 -7.62 -4.42
CA LEU A 40 8.34 -8.29 -4.91
C LEU A 40 9.02 -9.14 -3.84
N THR A 41 8.97 -8.71 -2.59
CA THR A 41 9.51 -9.46 -1.44
C THR A 41 8.57 -10.54 -0.92
N GLY A 42 7.34 -10.64 -1.47
CA GLY A 42 6.33 -11.60 -1.03
C GLY A 42 5.68 -11.29 0.31
N ARG A 43 5.98 -10.13 0.93
CA ARG A 43 5.28 -9.64 2.12
C ARG A 43 3.79 -9.45 1.83
N LEU A 44 3.46 -8.89 0.67
CA LEU A 44 2.11 -8.83 0.14
C LEU A 44 1.92 -9.97 -0.88
N ALA A 45 1.41 -11.11 -0.41
CA ALA A 45 1.20 -12.28 -1.24
C ALA A 45 0.14 -12.04 -2.33
N ALA A 46 0.31 -12.68 -3.49
CA ALA A 46 -0.69 -12.65 -4.55
C ALA A 46 -2.05 -13.18 -4.07
N GLY A 47 -3.14 -12.53 -4.48
CA GLY A 47 -4.49 -12.86 -4.04
C GLY A 47 -4.86 -12.35 -2.64
N THR A 48 -3.95 -11.66 -1.94
CA THR A 48 -4.28 -10.95 -0.70
C THR A 48 -5.33 -9.88 -0.99
N ARG A 49 -6.43 -9.91 -0.23
CA ARG A 49 -7.46 -8.89 -0.33
C ARG A 49 -6.98 -7.61 0.37
N LEU A 50 -6.84 -6.53 -0.40
CA LEU A 50 -6.56 -5.22 0.16
C LEU A 50 -7.79 -4.66 0.89
N PRO A 51 -7.60 -3.80 1.92
CA PRO A 51 -8.67 -3.04 2.55
C PRO A 51 -9.31 -2.09 1.54
N SER A 52 -10.42 -1.47 1.94
CA SER A 52 -11.04 -0.46 1.09
C SER A 52 -10.10 0.73 0.88
N THR A 53 -10.26 1.45 -0.24
CA THR A 53 -9.54 2.72 -0.48
C THR A 53 -9.70 3.70 0.67
N ARG A 54 -10.86 3.70 1.35
CA ARG A 54 -11.13 4.56 2.50
C ARG A 54 -10.29 4.17 3.72
N ASP A 55 -10.15 2.88 3.97
CA ASP A 55 -9.31 2.38 5.07
C ASP A 55 -7.84 2.68 4.81
N LEU A 56 -7.35 2.41 3.60
CA LEU A 56 -5.95 2.67 3.24
C LEU A 56 -5.56 4.15 3.34
N VAL A 57 -6.46 5.05 2.91
CA VAL A 57 -6.32 6.50 3.12
C VAL A 57 -6.18 6.84 4.59
N THR A 58 -7.00 6.22 5.44
CA THR A 58 -6.99 6.45 6.89
C THR A 58 -5.72 5.88 7.54
N ILE A 59 -5.31 4.68 7.12
CA ILE A 59 -4.13 3.96 7.62
C ILE A 59 -2.85 4.74 7.31
N TRP A 60 -2.67 5.22 6.07
CA TRP A 60 -1.45 5.92 5.67
C TRP A 60 -1.53 7.45 5.82
N GLY A 61 -2.68 7.98 6.25
CA GLY A 61 -2.85 9.43 6.45
C GLY A 61 -2.71 10.25 5.17
N VAL A 62 -3.17 9.73 4.02
CA VAL A 62 -3.00 10.37 2.71
C VAL A 62 -4.31 10.71 2.02
N SER A 63 -4.29 11.62 1.04
CA SER A 63 -5.49 11.90 0.24
C SER A 63 -5.88 10.72 -0.65
N ARG A 64 -7.18 10.62 -0.98
CA ARG A 64 -7.70 9.61 -1.92
C ARG A 64 -7.06 9.72 -3.32
N ASN A 65 -6.72 10.94 -3.74
CA ASN A 65 -6.05 11.18 -5.02
C ASN A 65 -4.61 10.65 -5.01
N THR A 66 -3.89 10.85 -3.91
CA THR A 66 -2.54 10.31 -3.70
C THR A 66 -2.53 8.78 -3.80
N LEU A 67 -3.47 8.12 -3.13
CA LEU A 67 -3.60 6.66 -3.16
C LEU A 67 -3.95 6.15 -4.57
N ARG A 68 -4.88 6.82 -5.27
CA ARG A 68 -5.23 6.50 -6.65
C ARG A 68 -4.02 6.58 -7.58
N ASN A 69 -3.26 7.67 -7.53
CA ASN A 69 -2.08 7.85 -8.37
C ASN A 69 -1.01 6.77 -8.11
N ALA A 70 -0.86 6.31 -6.87
CA ALA A 70 0.04 5.21 -6.54
C ALA A 70 -0.43 3.87 -7.15
N PHE A 71 -1.73 3.59 -7.09
CA PHE A 71 -2.32 2.39 -7.70
C PHE A 71 -2.28 2.41 -9.23
N ASP A 72 -2.53 3.56 -9.86
CA ASP A 72 -2.42 3.69 -11.32
C ASP A 72 -1.00 3.33 -11.78
N GLN A 73 0.04 3.70 -11.01
CA GLN A 73 1.42 3.31 -11.32
C GLN A 73 1.74 1.83 -11.10
N LEU A 74 0.99 1.11 -10.27
CA LEU A 74 1.14 -0.35 -10.13
C LEU A 74 0.46 -1.12 -11.26
N ILE A 75 -0.54 -0.51 -11.90
CA ILE A 75 -1.31 -1.13 -13.00
C ILE A 75 -0.65 -0.87 -14.37
N ALA A 76 0.01 0.29 -14.51
CA ALA A 76 0.75 0.69 -15.72
C ALA A 76 1.96 -0.20 -16.01
#